data_AF-A0A1M5P6J2-F1
#
_entry.id   AF-A0A1M5P6J2-F1
#
_cell.length_a   1.000
_cell.length_b   1.000
_cell.length_c   1.000
_cell.angle_alpha   90.00
_cell.angle_beta   90.00
_cell.angle_gamma   90.00
#
_symmetry.space_group_name_H-M   'P 1'
#
loop_
_entity.id
_entity.type
_entity.pdbx_description
1 polymer ?
#
loop_
_entity_poly.entity_id
_entity_poly.type
_entity_poly.pdbx_seq_one_letter_code
_entity_poly.pdbx_strand_id
1 'polypeptide(L)'
;MRALILSDIHGSAIAARQALSFFEKFGCDKIFLLGDTLYHGPRNPLPEGHGPMGVVEALRPYADKIVAARGNCDADVDLMMLDFIKIEDEYAVVEDGPVRLFLSHGHIFMPECFPSNALSQLDPTLKEDRPIDAYLYGHTHIYQLQRNFKGVLMVNPGSTSLPKGGNPPTFGFYDNGKFSIHHLETGEELASVTL
;
A
#
# COMPACT_ATOMS: atom_id res chain seq x y z
N MET A 1 -14.12 -2.40 -8.05
CA MET A 1 -13.30 -1.19 -8.30
C MET A 1 -11.92 -1.58 -8.83
N ARG A 2 -11.17 -0.60 -9.34
CA ARG A 2 -9.75 -0.76 -9.69
C ARG A 2 -8.88 0.15 -8.84
N ALA A 3 -7.78 -0.38 -8.31
CA ALA A 3 -6.87 0.40 -7.48
C ALA A 3 -5.39 0.12 -7.77
N LEU A 4 -4.60 1.19 -7.81
CA LEU A 4 -3.15 1.13 -7.78
C LEU A 4 -2.70 1.01 -6.32
N ILE A 5 -1.82 0.07 -6.00
CA ILE A 5 -1.33 -0.18 -4.63
C ILE A 5 0.15 0.19 -4.56
N LEU A 6 0.46 1.20 -3.74
CA LEU A 6 1.80 1.77 -3.58
C LEU A 6 2.25 1.65 -2.13
N SER A 7 3.53 1.38 -1.92
CA SER A 7 4.14 1.33 -0.59
C SER A 7 5.62 1.67 -0.67
N ASP A 8 6.18 2.12 0.47
CA ASP A 8 7.61 2.27 0.71
C ASP A 8 8.28 3.08 -0.41
N ILE A 9 7.72 4.27 -0.70
CA ILE A 9 8.21 5.23 -1.72
C ILE A 9 9.47 5.95 -1.23
N HIS A 10 9.57 6.16 0.08
CA HIS A 10 10.77 6.68 0.74
C HIS A 10 11.33 7.98 0.12
N GLY A 11 10.43 8.82 -0.38
CA GLY A 11 10.77 10.11 -0.97
C GLY A 11 11.34 10.03 -2.38
N SER A 12 11.32 8.89 -3.06
CA SER A 12 11.75 8.81 -4.47
C SER A 12 10.70 9.44 -5.40
N ALA A 13 11.01 10.64 -5.91
CA ALA A 13 10.13 11.34 -6.85
C ALA A 13 10.05 10.62 -8.20
N ILE A 14 11.13 9.95 -8.61
CA ILE A 14 11.17 9.15 -9.85
C ILE A 14 10.24 7.95 -9.72
N ALA A 15 10.38 7.16 -8.66
CA ALA A 15 9.54 5.99 -8.43
C ALA A 15 8.07 6.36 -8.28
N ALA A 16 7.76 7.44 -7.56
CA ALA A 16 6.39 7.95 -7.42
C ALA A 16 5.77 8.28 -8.78
N ARG A 17 6.45 9.07 -9.63
CA ARG A 17 5.93 9.45 -10.96
C ARG A 17 5.80 8.24 -11.89
N GLN A 18 6.75 7.31 -11.85
CA GLN A 18 6.69 6.06 -12.63
C GLN A 18 5.48 5.22 -12.23
N ALA A 19 5.30 4.97 -10.93
CA ALA A 19 4.19 4.18 -10.41
C ALA A 19 2.84 4.83 -10.73
N LEU A 20 2.71 6.15 -10.51
CA LEU A 20 1.50 6.91 -10.82
C LEU A 20 1.19 6.94 -12.32
N SER A 21 2.17 6.75 -13.21
CA SER A 21 1.89 6.61 -14.64
C SER A 21 1.00 5.41 -14.96
N PHE A 22 0.97 4.39 -14.10
CA PHE A 22 0.11 3.23 -14.25
C PHE A 22 -1.33 3.46 -13.78
N PHE A 23 -1.58 4.52 -13.01
CA PHE A 23 -2.94 4.86 -12.57
C PHE A 23 -3.89 5.02 -13.77
N GLU A 24 -3.52 5.85 -14.74
CA GLU A 24 -4.32 6.05 -15.95
C GLU A 24 -4.21 4.86 -16.92
N LYS A 25 -3.01 4.26 -17.08
CA LYS A 25 -2.81 3.13 -18.00
C LYS A 25 -3.66 1.92 -17.62
N PHE A 26 -3.85 1.67 -16.32
CA PHE A 26 -4.64 0.53 -15.83
C PHE A 26 -6.10 0.92 -15.55
N GLY A 27 -6.47 2.19 -15.76
CA GLY A 27 -7.82 2.70 -15.53
C GLY A 27 -8.24 2.55 -14.07
N CYS A 28 -7.36 2.96 -13.16
CA CYS A 28 -7.61 2.89 -11.72
C CYS A 28 -8.62 3.95 -11.27
N ASP A 29 -9.45 3.59 -10.30
CA ASP A 29 -10.38 4.48 -9.62
C ASP A 29 -9.74 5.10 -8.36
N LYS A 30 -8.88 4.32 -7.69
CA LYS A 30 -8.27 4.64 -6.40
C LYS A 30 -6.78 4.33 -6.35
N ILE A 31 -6.10 4.95 -5.38
CA ILE A 31 -4.73 4.63 -4.98
C ILE A 31 -4.77 4.19 -3.52
N PHE A 32 -4.22 3.02 -3.23
CA PHE A 32 -3.98 2.54 -1.88
C PHE A 32 -2.51 2.82 -1.54
N LEU A 33 -2.27 3.78 -0.64
CA LEU A 33 -0.93 4.20 -0.24
C LEU A 33 -0.62 3.65 1.17
N LEU A 34 0.25 2.66 1.24
CA LEU A 34 0.47 1.85 2.45
C LEU A 34 1.58 2.39 3.35
N GLY A 35 1.93 3.67 3.25
CA GLY A 35 2.88 4.34 4.15
C GLY A 35 4.33 4.33 3.69
N ASP A 36 5.19 4.96 4.50
CA ASP A 36 6.61 5.23 4.24
C ASP A 36 6.79 6.02 2.94
N THR A 37 6.14 7.19 2.91
CA THR A 37 5.91 7.96 1.68
C THR A 37 7.07 8.91 1.38
N LEU A 38 7.51 9.69 2.37
CA LEU A 38 8.47 10.80 2.18
C LEU A 38 9.85 10.52 2.76
N TYR A 39 9.92 10.19 4.04
CA TYR A 39 11.20 9.96 4.69
C TYR A 39 11.81 8.62 4.27
N HIS A 40 13.11 8.61 3.95
CA HIS A 40 13.80 7.40 3.48
C HIS A 40 14.01 6.36 4.58
N GLY A 41 13.88 6.75 5.86
CA GLY A 41 14.15 5.90 7.00
C GLY A 41 15.64 5.80 7.31
N PRO A 42 16.06 5.90 8.59
CA PRO A 42 17.46 6.08 8.98
C PRO A 42 18.35 4.86 8.71
N ARG A 43 17.74 3.71 8.40
CA ARG A 43 18.43 2.44 8.13
C ARG A 43 18.66 2.18 6.65
N ASN A 44 18.09 3.02 5.78
CA ASN A 44 18.12 2.83 4.35
C ASN A 44 19.07 3.84 3.70
N PRO A 45 19.72 3.49 2.58
CA PRO A 45 20.34 4.49 1.72
C PRO A 45 19.27 5.43 1.15
N LEU A 46 19.68 6.61 0.69
CA LEU A 46 18.80 7.47 -0.10
C LEU A 46 18.41 6.72 -1.39
N PRO A 47 17.11 6.57 -1.70
CA PRO A 47 16.70 5.95 -2.94
C PRO A 47 17.09 6.82 -4.14
N GLU A 48 17.18 6.20 -5.31
CA GLU A 48 17.32 6.94 -6.56
C GLU A 48 16.19 7.96 -6.70
N GLY A 49 16.53 9.19 -7.10
CA GLY A 49 15.55 10.27 -7.23
C GLY A 49 14.95 10.75 -5.90
N HIS A 50 15.63 10.53 -4.77
CA HIS A 50 15.18 11.07 -3.48
C HIS A 50 14.98 12.58 -3.54
N GLY A 51 13.74 13.00 -3.34
CA GLY A 51 13.27 14.38 -3.41
C GLY A 51 11.83 14.42 -2.90
N PRO A 52 11.60 14.43 -1.56
CA PRO A 52 10.28 14.28 -0.96
C PRO A 52 9.22 15.24 -1.49
N MET A 53 9.57 16.51 -1.75
CA MET A 53 8.62 17.47 -2.33
C MET A 53 8.17 17.09 -3.74
N GLY A 54 9.01 16.42 -4.53
CA GLY A 54 8.61 15.87 -5.82
C GLY A 54 7.60 14.74 -5.72
N VAL A 55 7.60 13.98 -4.62
CA VAL A 55 6.56 12.99 -4.29
C VAL A 55 5.25 13.70 -3.93
N VAL A 56 5.31 14.73 -3.08
CA VAL A 56 4.16 15.58 -2.72
C VAL A 56 3.48 16.15 -3.97
N GLU A 57 4.25 16.76 -4.86
CA GLU A 57 3.75 17.31 -6.13
C GLU A 57 3.13 16.24 -7.04
N ALA A 58 3.71 15.05 -7.08
CA ALA A 58 3.22 13.96 -7.91
C ALA A 58 1.89 13.37 -7.39
N LEU A 59 1.73 13.28 -6.06
CA LEU A 59 0.52 12.74 -5.41
C LEU A 59 -0.64 13.74 -5.38
N ARG A 60 -0.36 15.04 -5.30
CA ARG A 60 -1.37 16.10 -5.14
C ARG A 60 -2.55 16.05 -6.12
N PRO A 61 -2.36 15.77 -7.42
CA PRO A 61 -3.47 15.64 -8.38
C PRO A 61 -4.43 14.48 -8.10
N TYR A 62 -4.04 13.53 -7.25
CA TYR A 62 -4.81 12.33 -6.93
C TYR A 62 -5.38 12.34 -5.50
N ALA A 63 -5.34 13.49 -4.81
CA ALA A 63 -5.69 13.64 -3.40
C ALA A 63 -7.03 12.97 -3.01
N ASP A 64 -8.08 13.17 -3.80
CA ASP A 64 -9.43 12.65 -3.61
C ASP A 64 -9.58 11.15 -3.97
N LYS A 65 -8.55 10.59 -4.61
CA LYS A 65 -8.48 9.19 -5.04
C LYS A 65 -7.63 8.32 -4.11
N ILE A 66 -6.90 8.91 -3.16
CA ILE A 66 -5.99 8.18 -2.27
C ILE A 66 -6.73 7.72 -1.00
N VAL A 67 -6.53 6.44 -0.66
CA VAL A 67 -6.78 5.89 0.68
C VAL A 67 -5.41 5.51 1.25
N ALA A 68 -5.04 6.10 2.38
CA ALA A 68 -3.68 5.97 2.91
C ALA A 68 -3.66 5.50 4.37
N ALA A 69 -2.63 4.71 4.70
CA ALA A 69 -2.28 4.35 6.07
C ALA A 69 -0.86 4.82 6.36
N ARG A 70 -0.62 5.26 7.59
CA ARG A 70 0.68 5.79 8.04
C ARG A 70 1.72 4.69 8.14
N GLY A 71 2.92 4.96 7.61
CA GLY A 71 4.09 4.11 7.78
C GLY A 71 4.93 4.49 8.99
N ASN A 72 5.81 3.59 9.42
CA ASN A 72 6.63 3.82 10.61
C ASN A 72 7.73 4.89 10.39
N CYS A 73 8.04 5.24 9.15
CA CYS A 73 8.94 6.34 8.82
C CYS A 73 8.21 7.66 8.60
N ASP A 74 6.87 7.66 8.49
CA ASP A 74 6.10 8.89 8.29
C ASP A 74 6.01 9.68 9.61
N ALA A 75 6.89 10.66 9.75
CA ALA A 75 6.92 11.56 10.90
C ALA A 75 5.85 12.64 10.78
N ASP A 76 5.54 13.34 11.87
CA ASP A 76 4.51 14.39 11.87
C ASP A 76 4.80 15.51 10.85
N VAL A 77 6.07 15.80 10.59
CA VAL A 77 6.48 16.77 9.55
C VAL A 77 6.14 16.28 8.14
N ASP A 78 6.23 14.97 7.88
CA ASP A 78 5.85 14.38 6.60
C ASP A 78 4.34 14.48 6.42
N LEU A 79 3.57 14.19 7.48
CA LEU A 79 2.12 14.32 7.49
C LEU A 79 1.66 15.77 7.23
N MET A 80 2.38 16.77 7.76
CA MET A 80 2.11 18.18 7.44
C MET A 80 2.32 18.49 5.96
N MET A 81 3.28 17.84 5.29
CA MET A 81 3.50 18.03 3.85
C MET A 81 2.47 17.27 2.99
N LEU A 82 1.83 16.24 3.56
CA LEU A 82 0.81 15.39 2.94
C LEU A 82 -0.62 15.75 3.39
N ASP A 83 -0.84 16.94 3.97
CA ASP A 83 -2.11 17.38 4.56
C ASP A 83 -3.32 17.38 3.61
N PHE A 84 -3.06 17.34 2.30
CA PHE A 84 -4.05 17.19 1.25
C PHE A 84 -4.59 15.76 1.11
N ILE A 85 -4.00 14.78 1.81
CA ILE A 85 -4.44 13.39 1.89
C ILE A 85 -4.85 13.10 3.33
N LYS A 86 -6.01 12.47 3.52
CA LYS A 86 -6.33 11.88 4.82
C LYS A 86 -5.55 10.58 4.99
N ILE A 87 -4.55 10.59 5.86
CA ILE A 87 -3.75 9.42 6.22
C ILE A 87 -4.28 8.88 7.56
N GLU A 88 -4.72 7.62 7.57
CA GLU A 88 -5.13 6.96 8.82
C GLU A 88 -3.89 6.54 9.61
N ASP A 89 -3.87 6.79 10.92
CA ASP A 89 -2.68 6.54 11.75
C ASP A 89 -2.34 5.04 11.90
N GLU A 90 -3.34 4.17 11.94
CA GLU A 90 -3.13 2.73 12.16
C GLU A 90 -3.56 1.89 10.95
N TYR A 91 -4.78 2.08 10.46
CA TYR A 91 -5.33 1.31 9.36
C TYR A 91 -6.49 2.02 8.67
N ALA A 92 -6.76 1.62 7.43
CA ALA A 92 -7.96 1.96 6.69
C ALA A 92 -8.72 0.69 6.29
N VAL A 93 -10.03 0.81 6.09
CA VAL A 93 -10.88 -0.28 5.57
C VAL A 93 -11.54 0.20 4.29
N VAL A 94 -11.45 -0.62 3.24
CA VAL A 94 -12.10 -0.37 1.95
C VAL A 94 -13.04 -1.53 1.65
N GLU A 95 -14.28 -1.20 1.26
CA GLU A 95 -15.26 -2.18 0.80
C GLU A 95 -15.48 -2.05 -0.71
N ASP A 96 -15.36 -3.17 -1.43
CA ASP A 96 -15.68 -3.30 -2.86
C ASP A 96 -16.74 -4.37 -3.03
N GLY A 97 -18.01 -3.97 -2.89
CA GLY A 97 -19.13 -4.91 -2.82
C GLY A 97 -18.95 -5.90 -1.66
N PRO A 98 -18.93 -7.22 -1.92
CA PRO A 98 -18.75 -8.23 -0.88
C PRO A 98 -17.30 -8.34 -0.38
N VAL A 99 -16.34 -7.71 -1.04
CA VAL A 99 -14.91 -7.76 -0.66
C VAL A 99 -14.61 -6.69 0.38
N ARG A 100 -13.94 -7.09 1.47
CA ARG A 100 -13.47 -6.20 2.54
C ARG A 100 -11.94 -6.25 2.62
N LEU A 101 -11.32 -5.10 2.37
CA LEU A 101 -9.89 -4.90 2.35
C LEU A 101 -9.45 -4.16 3.61
N PHE A 102 -8.46 -4.70 4.31
CA PHE A 102 -7.79 -4.04 5.43
C PHE A 102 -6.45 -3.50 4.93
N LEU A 103 -6.18 -2.21 5.13
CA LEU A 103 -4.96 -1.54 4.71
C LEU A 103 -4.22 -1.06 5.95
N SER A 104 -2.95 -1.43 6.11
CA SER A 104 -2.07 -0.84 7.10
C SER A 104 -0.63 -0.87 6.58
N HIS A 105 0.32 -0.22 7.24
CA HIS A 105 1.71 -0.33 6.80
C HIS A 105 2.34 -1.70 7.10
N GLY A 106 1.90 -2.41 8.15
CA GLY A 106 2.46 -3.72 8.53
C GLY A 106 3.37 -3.73 9.77
N HIS A 107 3.69 -2.57 10.33
CA HIS A 107 4.50 -2.46 11.55
C HIS A 107 3.68 -2.61 12.86
N ILE A 108 2.37 -2.33 12.80
CA ILE A 108 1.43 -2.47 13.93
C ILE A 108 0.80 -3.86 13.91
N PHE A 109 0.23 -4.26 12.77
CA PHE A 109 -0.49 -5.52 12.61
C PHE A 109 0.38 -6.54 11.89
N MET A 110 0.83 -7.55 12.63
CA MET A 110 1.69 -8.61 12.12
C MET A 110 0.96 -9.48 11.08
N PRO A 111 1.36 -9.47 9.79
CA PRO A 111 0.65 -10.16 8.70
C PRO A 111 0.48 -11.66 8.91
N GLU A 112 1.52 -12.31 9.43
CA GLU A 112 1.56 -13.77 9.60
C GLU A 112 0.41 -14.24 10.49
N CYS A 113 0.08 -13.48 11.54
CA CYS A 113 -0.96 -13.80 12.52
C CYS A 113 -2.25 -13.00 12.34
N PHE A 114 -2.39 -12.23 11.27
CA PHE A 114 -3.53 -11.35 11.06
C PHE A 114 -4.86 -12.14 11.02
N PRO A 115 -5.82 -11.87 11.93
CA PRO A 115 -7.05 -12.64 11.99
C PRO A 115 -8.09 -12.13 10.98
N SER A 116 -8.91 -13.02 10.43
CA SER A 116 -9.99 -12.64 9.51
C SER A 116 -11.05 -11.77 10.19
N ASN A 117 -11.23 -11.87 11.50
CA ASN A 117 -12.16 -11.05 12.28
C ASN A 117 -11.45 -9.87 12.98
N ALA A 118 -10.38 -9.32 12.40
CA ALA A 118 -9.59 -8.24 13.02
C ALA A 118 -10.44 -7.05 13.46
N LEU A 119 -11.43 -6.63 12.67
CA LEU A 119 -12.27 -5.47 13.03
C LEU A 119 -13.11 -5.70 14.28
N SER A 120 -13.70 -6.88 14.47
CA SER A 120 -14.48 -7.18 15.69
C SER A 120 -13.58 -7.32 16.92
N GLN A 121 -12.29 -7.64 16.75
CA GLN A 121 -11.32 -7.61 17.83
C GLN A 121 -10.86 -6.19 18.19
N LEU A 122 -10.74 -5.29 17.20
CA LEU A 122 -10.31 -3.91 17.38
C LEU A 122 -11.43 -3.02 17.91
N ASP A 123 -12.66 -3.24 17.44
CA ASP A 123 -13.86 -2.55 17.92
C ASP A 123 -14.94 -3.58 18.31
N PRO A 124 -15.00 -3.95 19.61
CA PRO A 124 -16.01 -4.87 20.12
C PRO A 124 -17.46 -4.35 20.02
N THR A 125 -17.66 -3.07 19.66
CA THR A 125 -19.00 -2.49 19.48
C THR A 125 -19.57 -2.72 18.09
N LEU A 126 -18.75 -3.17 17.13
CA LEU A 126 -19.19 -3.57 15.81
C LEU A 126 -20.17 -4.74 15.90
N LYS A 127 -21.38 -4.52 15.42
CA LYS A 127 -22.47 -5.52 15.45
C LYS A 127 -22.35 -6.60 14.38
N GLU A 128 -21.50 -6.37 13.37
CA GLU A 128 -21.32 -7.26 12.22
C GLU A 128 -19.91 -7.86 12.22
N ASP A 129 -19.83 -9.19 12.31
CA ASP A 129 -18.59 -9.96 12.28
C ASP A 129 -18.30 -10.44 10.84
N ARG A 130 -18.20 -9.51 9.90
CA ARG A 130 -17.85 -9.84 8.50
C ARG A 130 -16.33 -9.91 8.35
N PRO A 131 -15.80 -11.00 7.76
CA PRO A 131 -14.36 -11.23 7.67
C PRO A 131 -13.66 -10.20 6.77
N ILE A 132 -12.37 -10.02 7.03
CA ILE A 132 -11.41 -9.40 6.13
C ILE A 132 -10.99 -10.43 5.08
N ASP A 133 -11.17 -10.09 3.81
CA ASP A 133 -10.83 -10.97 2.68
C ASP A 133 -9.33 -10.86 2.34
N ALA A 134 -8.80 -9.64 2.33
CA ALA A 134 -7.39 -9.36 2.12
C ALA A 134 -6.85 -8.27 3.07
N TYR A 135 -5.60 -8.47 3.48
CA TYR A 135 -4.80 -7.50 4.21
C TYR A 135 -3.66 -7.00 3.31
N LEU A 136 -3.72 -5.71 2.99
CA LEU A 136 -2.73 -4.98 2.21
C LEU A 136 -1.73 -4.30 3.15
N TYR A 137 -0.44 -4.57 2.96
CA TYR A 137 0.64 -4.03 3.79
C TYR A 137 1.95 -3.80 3.04
N GLY A 138 2.85 -3.02 3.64
CA GLY A 138 4.17 -2.65 3.13
C GLY A 138 5.30 -3.14 4.05
N HIS A 139 6.21 -2.24 4.43
CA HIS A 139 7.18 -2.35 5.53
C HIS A 139 8.37 -3.31 5.29
N THR A 140 8.11 -4.50 4.74
CA THR A 140 9.14 -5.52 4.50
C THR A 140 9.94 -5.25 3.23
N HIS A 141 9.37 -4.49 2.30
CA HIS A 141 9.87 -4.24 0.93
C HIS A 141 9.99 -5.51 0.09
N ILE A 142 9.30 -6.59 0.47
CA ILE A 142 9.29 -7.88 -0.23
C ILE A 142 7.85 -8.12 -0.67
N TYR A 143 7.61 -8.09 -1.98
CA TYR A 143 6.27 -8.32 -2.48
C TYR A 143 5.80 -9.74 -2.15
N GLN A 144 4.50 -9.89 -1.88
CA GLN A 144 3.91 -11.15 -1.42
C GLN A 144 2.43 -11.22 -1.80
N LEU A 145 2.01 -12.39 -2.29
CA LEU A 145 0.61 -12.73 -2.58
C LEU A 145 0.32 -14.15 -2.08
N GLN A 146 0.03 -14.30 -0.79
CA GLN A 146 -0.23 -15.62 -0.20
C GLN A 146 -1.22 -15.53 0.95
N ARG A 147 -1.99 -16.60 1.19
CA ARG A 147 -2.84 -16.66 2.38
C ARG A 147 -2.00 -16.96 3.62
N ASN A 148 -2.32 -16.28 4.73
CA ASN A 148 -1.75 -16.64 6.02
C ASN A 148 -2.43 -17.89 6.61
N PHE A 149 -1.98 -18.35 7.79
CA PHE A 149 -2.53 -19.56 8.42
C PHE A 149 -3.98 -19.42 8.89
N LYS A 150 -4.53 -18.19 8.91
CA LYS A 150 -5.94 -17.89 9.19
C LYS A 150 -6.80 -17.79 7.93
N GLY A 151 -6.21 -18.00 6.75
CA GLY A 151 -6.90 -17.97 5.47
C GLY A 151 -7.11 -16.58 4.88
N VAL A 152 -6.61 -15.51 5.51
CA VAL A 152 -6.69 -14.14 4.96
C VAL A 152 -5.63 -13.98 3.88
N LEU A 153 -5.99 -13.36 2.75
CA LEU A 153 -5.02 -13.10 1.68
C LEU A 153 -4.10 -11.94 2.09
N MET A 154 -2.80 -12.21 2.19
CA MET A 154 -1.77 -11.20 2.44
C MET A 154 -1.30 -10.63 1.11
N VAL A 155 -1.37 -9.30 0.98
CA VAL A 155 -0.98 -8.55 -0.23
C VAL A 155 0.08 -7.53 0.15
N ASN A 156 1.32 -7.77 -0.26
CA ASN A 156 2.41 -6.80 -0.15
C ASN A 156 2.85 -6.40 -1.55
N PRO A 157 2.76 -5.10 -1.94
CA PRO A 157 3.16 -4.65 -3.27
C PRO A 157 4.68 -4.58 -3.44
N GLY A 158 5.45 -4.85 -2.39
CA GLY A 158 6.88 -4.59 -2.33
C GLY A 158 7.16 -3.11 -2.09
N SER A 159 8.35 -2.68 -2.47
CA SER A 159 8.74 -1.27 -2.44
C SER A 159 8.94 -0.76 -3.86
N THR A 160 8.44 0.45 -4.10
CA THR A 160 8.64 1.16 -5.37
C THR A 160 10.06 1.70 -5.54
N SER A 161 10.83 1.85 -4.47
CA SER A 161 12.16 2.51 -4.54
C SER A 161 13.30 1.76 -3.85
N LEU A 162 12.99 0.90 -2.87
CA LEU A 162 13.97 0.21 -2.03
C LEU A 162 13.64 -1.29 -1.89
N PRO A 163 13.45 -2.04 -2.99
CA PRO A 163 13.07 -3.45 -2.90
C PRO A 163 14.12 -4.30 -2.16
N LYS A 164 13.65 -5.36 -1.50
CA LYS A 164 14.51 -6.33 -0.78
C LYS A 164 14.27 -7.75 -1.29
N GLY A 165 15.13 -8.68 -0.86
CA GLY A 165 15.01 -10.11 -1.20
C GLY A 165 15.42 -10.45 -2.64
N GLY A 166 16.17 -9.56 -3.32
CA GLY A 166 16.54 -9.72 -4.72
C GLY A 166 15.42 -9.38 -5.72
N ASN A 167 14.31 -8.83 -5.23
CA ASN A 167 13.20 -8.41 -6.08
C ASN A 167 13.49 -7.08 -6.80
N PRO A 168 12.87 -6.86 -7.97
CA PRO A 168 12.86 -5.55 -8.60
C PRO A 168 11.94 -4.57 -7.86
N PRO A 169 12.04 -3.25 -8.14
CA PRO A 169 11.04 -2.28 -7.70
C PRO A 169 9.67 -2.66 -8.25
N THR A 170 8.65 -2.64 -7.40
CA THR A 170 7.33 -3.21 -7.70
C THR A 170 6.20 -2.32 -7.20
N PHE A 171 5.01 -2.53 -7.78
CA PHE A 171 3.75 -1.99 -7.29
C PHE A 171 2.65 -3.04 -7.40
N GLY A 172 1.56 -2.87 -6.66
CA GLY A 172 0.40 -3.75 -6.74
C GLY A 172 -0.74 -3.15 -7.58
N PHE A 173 -1.58 -4.01 -8.11
CA PHE A 173 -2.81 -3.65 -8.79
C PHE A 173 -3.96 -4.52 -8.29
N TYR A 174 -5.10 -3.89 -8.07
CA TYR A 174 -6.35 -4.54 -7.71
C TYR A 174 -7.38 -4.29 -8.82
N ASP A 175 -7.99 -5.36 -9.33
CA ASP A 175 -9.07 -5.30 -10.32
C ASP A 175 -10.19 -6.28 -9.90
N ASN A 176 -11.23 -5.75 -9.27
CA ASN A 176 -12.48 -6.47 -8.98
C ASN A 176 -12.26 -7.87 -8.35
N GLY A 177 -11.46 -7.93 -7.29
CA GLY A 177 -11.17 -9.18 -6.56
C GLY A 177 -9.90 -9.92 -7.01
N LYS A 178 -9.26 -9.50 -8.11
CA LYS A 178 -7.91 -9.96 -8.50
C LYS A 178 -6.86 -8.99 -7.98
N PHE A 179 -5.79 -9.53 -7.38
CA PHE A 179 -4.57 -8.81 -7.05
C PHE A 179 -3.43 -9.26 -7.97
N SER A 180 -2.58 -8.33 -8.37
CA SER A 180 -1.35 -8.60 -9.12
C SER A 180 -0.20 -7.70 -8.67
N ILE A 181 1.02 -8.22 -8.74
CA ILE A 181 2.25 -7.47 -8.52
C ILE A 181 2.91 -7.23 -9.87
N HIS A 182 3.33 -5.99 -10.12
CA HIS A 182 3.91 -5.57 -11.38
C HIS A 182 5.30 -4.98 -11.17
N HIS A 183 6.20 -5.26 -12.12
CA HIS A 183 7.50 -4.61 -12.21
C HIS A 183 7.31 -3.11 -12.50
N LEU A 184 7.97 -2.24 -11.74
CA LEU A 184 7.75 -0.79 -11.83
C LEU A 184 8.15 -0.21 -13.19
N GLU A 185 9.30 -0.61 -13.73
CA GLU A 185 9.78 -0.07 -15.00
C GLU A 185 8.98 -0.57 -16.21
N THR A 186 8.76 -1.88 -16.32
CA THR A 186 8.17 -2.50 -17.52
C THR A 186 6.64 -2.61 -17.45
N GLY A 187 6.05 -2.60 -16.25
CA GLY A 187 4.64 -2.89 -16.02
C GLY A 187 4.28 -4.39 -16.14
N GLU A 188 5.26 -5.26 -16.33
CA GLU A 188 5.08 -6.70 -16.45
C GLU A 188 4.45 -7.28 -15.17
N GLU A 189 3.41 -8.12 -15.31
CA GLU A 189 2.82 -8.87 -14.20
C GLU A 189 3.79 -9.96 -13.74
N LEU A 190 4.27 -9.88 -12.50
CA LEU A 190 5.21 -10.83 -11.90
C LEU A 190 4.50 -11.95 -11.14
N ALA A 191 3.33 -11.65 -10.57
CA ALA A 191 2.50 -12.58 -9.81
C ALA A 191 1.06 -12.08 -9.75
N SER A 192 0.10 -13.00 -9.63
CA SER A 192 -1.30 -12.64 -9.36
C SER A 192 -2.07 -13.72 -8.61
N VAL A 193 -3.17 -13.30 -7.99
CA VAL A 193 -4.08 -14.15 -7.23
C VAL A 193 -5.49 -13.54 -7.23
N THR A 194 -6.51 -14.39 -7.22
CA THR A 194 -7.91 -13.96 -7.05
C THR A 194 -8.39 -14.37 -5.66
N LEU A 195 -9.22 -13.52 -5.05
CA LEU A 195 -9.87 -13.78 -3.76
C LEU A 195 -10.71 -15.07 -3.74
#